data_AF-A0A7C6BHT9-F1
#
_entry.id   AF-A0A7C6BHT9-F1
#
_cell.length_a   1.000
_cell.length_b   1.000
_cell.length_c   1.000
_cell.angle_alpha   90.00
_cell.angle_beta   90.00
_cell.angle_gamma   90.00
#
_symmetry.space_group_name_H-M   'P 1'
#
loop_
_entity.id
_entity.type
_entity.pdbx_description
1 polymer ?
#
loop_
_entity_poly.entity_id
_entity_poly.type
_entity_poly.pdbx_seq_one_letter_code
_entity_poly.pdbx_strand_id
1 'polypeptide(L)' 'YERFPELKFKYKNREFWCRGYYVDTAGKNAVKIANYIRHQLDEDKYGDQITMMGKL' A
#
# COMPACT_ATOMS: atom_id res chain seq x y z
N TYR A 1 11.36 18.97 9.26
CA TYR A 1 10.04 19.62 9.34
C TYR A 1 9.03 18.71 8.68
N GLU A 2 7.99 18.31 9.42
CA GLU A 2 6.93 17.43 8.91
C GLU A 2 5.99 18.27 8.03
N ARG A 3 5.87 17.92 6.74
CA ARG A 3 5.17 18.75 5.74
C ARG A 3 3.64 18.63 5.83
N PHE A 4 3.10 17.58 6.48
CA PHE A 4 1.66 17.26 6.53
C PHE A 4 1.22 16.62 7.86
N PRO A 5 1.29 17.34 9.00
CA PRO A 5 0.95 16.80 10.32
C PRO A 5 -0.52 16.36 10.46
N GLU A 6 -1.44 16.92 9.67
CA GLU A 6 -2.86 16.58 9.64
C GLU A 6 -3.13 15.15 9.17
N LEU A 7 -2.24 14.58 8.34
CA LEU A 7 -2.40 13.21 7.86
C LEU A 7 -2.29 12.20 9.01
N LYS A 8 -1.50 12.51 10.05
CA LYS A 8 -1.38 11.67 11.24
C LYS A 8 -2.73 11.47 11.94
N PHE A 9 -3.54 12.51 12.01
CA PHE A 9 -4.88 12.44 12.61
C PHE A 9 -5.90 11.75 11.70
N LYS A 10 -5.79 11.97 10.38
CA LYS A 10 -6.69 11.37 9.39
C LYS A 10 -6.50 9.85 9.28
N TYR A 11 -5.25 9.38 9.29
CA TYR A 11 -4.93 7.97 9.09
C TYR A 11 -4.79 7.19 10.42
N LYS A 12 -4.62 7.85 11.57
CA LYS A 12 -4.48 7.22 12.89
C LYS A 12 -3.48 6.04 12.86
N ASN A 13 -3.95 4.83 13.17
CA ASN A 13 -3.17 3.58 13.17
C ASN A 13 -3.17 2.86 11.81
N ARG A 14 -3.70 3.49 10.76
CA ARG A 14 -3.68 2.94 9.40
C ARG A 14 -2.43 3.46 8.67
N GLU A 15 -1.78 2.55 7.96
CA GLU A 15 -0.66 2.90 7.10
C GLU A 15 -1.17 3.66 5.87
N PHE A 16 -0.41 4.67 5.45
CA PHE A 16 -0.76 5.49 4.28
C PHE A 16 -0.48 4.75 2.96
N TRP A 17 0.50 3.85 2.96
CA TRP A 17 0.92 3.08 1.79
C TRP A 17 0.41 1.64 1.88
N CYS A 18 0.12 1.07 0.71
CA CYS A 18 -0.07 -0.38 0.55
C CYS A 18 1.20 -1.12 0.98
N ARG A 19 1.06 -2.39 1.40
CA ARG A 19 2.20 -3.15 1.96
C ARG A 19 3.23 -3.53 0.90
N GLY A 20 2.80 -3.70 -0.35
CA GLY A 20 3.65 -4.04 -1.49
C GLY A 20 4.10 -2.82 -2.31
N TYR A 21 5.16 -3.01 -3.10
CA TYR A 21 5.60 -2.05 -4.12
C TYR A 21 6.03 -2.76 -5.41
N TYR A 22 5.91 -2.07 -6.54
CA TYR A 22 6.42 -2.51 -7.85
C TYR A 22 7.62 -1.65 -8.26
N VAL A 23 8.69 -2.31 -8.75
CA VAL A 23 9.90 -1.65 -9.24
C VAL A 23 10.20 -2.13 -10.64
N ASP A 24 10.59 -1.20 -11.52
CA ASP A 24 11.10 -1.49 -12.85
C ASP A 24 12.34 -0.64 -13.11
N THR A 25 13.17 -1.09 -14.06
CA THR A 25 14.31 -0.33 -14.56
C THR A 25 13.85 0.87 -15.40
N ALA A 26 14.79 1.72 -15.84
CA ALA A 26 14.48 2.91 -16.63
C ALA A 26 13.90 2.55 -18.01
N GLY A 27 12.60 2.30 -18.03
CA GLY A 27 11.81 1.83 -19.17
C GLY A 27 10.42 1.48 -18.67
N LYS A 28 9.55 2.50 -18.52
CA LYS A 28 8.24 2.34 -17.90
C LYS A 28 7.39 1.31 -18.65
N ASN A 29 7.19 0.13 -18.06
CA ASN A 29 6.22 -0.83 -18.57
C ASN A 29 4.81 -0.50 -18.05
N ALA A 30 4.08 0.33 -18.80
CA ALA A 30 2.73 0.78 -18.43
C ALA A 30 1.76 -0.38 -18.21
N VAL A 31 1.88 -1.47 -18.97
CA VAL A 31 1.02 -2.67 -18.84
C VAL A 31 1.26 -3.35 -17.49
N LYS A 32 2.53 -3.52 -17.09
CA LYS A 32 2.88 -4.12 -15.80
C LYS A 32 2.44 -3.24 -14.62
N ILE A 33 2.61 -1.92 -14.72
CA ILE A 33 2.15 -0.98 -13.69
C ILE A 33 0.62 -1.06 -13.54
N ALA A 34 -0.12 -1.06 -14.65
CA ALA A 34 -1.57 -1.16 -14.62
C ALA A 34 -2.07 -2.49 -14.02
N ASN A 35 -1.40 -3.60 -14.34
CA ASN A 35 -1.71 -4.90 -13.75
C ASN A 35 -1.40 -4.93 -12.25
N TYR A 36 -0.26 -4.38 -11.83
CA TYR A 36 0.11 -4.30 -10.42
C TYR A 36 -0.92 -3.53 -9.61
N ILE A 37 -1.30 -2.32 -10.05
CA ILE A 37 -2.31 -1.48 -9.37
C ILE A 37 -3.67 -2.21 -9.27
N ARG A 38 -4.07 -2.95 -10.32
CA ARG A 38 -5.35 -3.67 -10.31
C ARG A 38 -5.41 -4.76 -9.24
N HIS A 39 -4.29 -5.44 -8.98
CA HIS A 39 -4.21 -6.53 -8.01
C HIS A 39 -3.77 -6.09 -6.61
N GLN A 40 -3.29 -4.85 -6.46
CA GLN A 40 -2.77 -4.32 -5.20
C GLN A 40 -3.80 -4.36 -4.06
N LEU A 41 -5.08 -4.05 -4.34
CA LEU A 41 -6.14 -4.06 -3.34
C LEU A 41 -6.51 -5.47 -2.87
N ASP A 42 -6.32 -6.49 -3.71
CA ASP A 42 -6.58 -7.88 -3.34
C ASP A 42 -5.51 -8.35 -2.34
N GLU A 43 -4.24 -8.09 -2.64
CA GLU A 43 -3.11 -8.42 -1.76
C GLU A 43 -3.22 -7.72 -0.40
N ASP A 44 -3.55 -6.43 -0.38
CA ASP A 44 -3.75 -5.69 0.87
C ASP A 44 -4.93 -6.26 1.68
N LYS A 45 -6.04 -6.64 1.01
CA LYS A 45 -7.21 -7.26 1.68
C LYS A 45 -6.87 -8.61 2.32
N TYR A 46 -6.09 -9.45 1.64
CA TYR A 46 -5.61 -10.72 2.22
C TYR A 46 -4.67 -10.45 3.42
N GLY A 47 -3.78 -9.47 3.30
CA GLY A 47 -2.90 -9.04 4.39
C GLY A 47 -3.67 -8.50 5.61
N ASP A 48 -4.76 -7.77 5.39
CA ASP A 48 -5.63 -7.24 6.45
C ASP A 48 -6.42 -8.35 7.16
N GLN A 49 -6.93 -9.34 6.41
CA GLN A 49 -7.63 -10.50 6.95
C GLN A 49 -6.73 -11.37 7.85
N ILE A 50 -5.45 -11.51 7.50
CA ILE A 50 -4.45 -12.21 8.34
C ILE A 50 -4.19 -11.44 9.65
N THR A 51 -4.12 -10.11 9.58
CA THR A 51 -3.92 -9.28 10.79
C THR A 51 -5.12 -9.21 11.73
N MET A 52 -6.34 -9.59 11.30
CA MET A 52 -7.47 -9.80 12.24
C MET A 52 -7.24 -11.00 13.20
N MET A 53 -6.30 -11.89 12.89
CA MET A 53 -5.87 -13.01 13.74
C MET A 53 -4.42 -12.89 14.23
N GLY A 54 -3.74 -11.77 13.96
CA GLY A 54 -2.29 -11.68 14.12
C GLY A 54 -1.75 -10.26 14.30
N LYS A 55 -2.16 -9.60 15.38
CA LYS A 55 -1.34 -8.64 16.12
C LYS A 55 -1.60 -8.91 17.62
N LEU A 56 -0.94 -9.95 18.12
CA LEU A 56 -0.71 -10.20 19.54
C LEU A 56 0.77 -9.93 19.81
#